data_AF-A0A7Y3KLE4-F1
#
_entry.id   AF-A0A7Y3KLE4-F1
#
_cell.length_a   1.000
_cell.length_b   1.000
_cell.length_c   1.000
_cell.angle_alpha   90.00
_cell.angle_beta   90.00
_cell.angle_gamma   90.00
#
_symmetry.space_group_name_H-M   'P 1'
#
loop_
_entity.id
_entity.type
_entity.pdbx_description
1 polymer ?
#
loop_
_entity_poly.entity_id
_entity_poly.type
_entity_poly.pdbx_seq_one_letter_code
_entity_poly.pdbx_strand_id
1 'polypeptide(L)'
;MKKNNTKSSVIKPLKYSVIAAIVLSAAGIYLHKTLNTRLYRAAINKEADKNDDGREALGMEQYFFNARKNNVTGKMDYAAMAKAELALQNYNNSHRATAGGLGLNWSSMGPTNVGGRTRAILFDKNDPSGNTMFAAAVSGGIWKSTDAGASWSPVNDNLLSLEACCLAQDANGNIYCGTGEGFSLYSGGEGFSTAMLGGGIFKSTDDGATFQVLPSTIPTQT
;
A
#
# COMPACT_ATOMS: atom_id res chain seq x y z
N MET A 1 69.95 -65.00 -13.78
CA MET A 1 68.72 -64.75 -13.01
C MET A 1 68.61 -63.25 -12.69
N LYS A 2 67.60 -62.56 -13.22
CA LYS A 2 67.16 -61.22 -12.76
C LYS A 2 65.65 -61.30 -12.60
N LYS A 3 65.14 -61.03 -11.39
CA LYS A 3 63.70 -61.05 -11.07
C LYS A 3 63.12 -59.64 -11.19
N ASN A 4 61.96 -59.56 -11.85
CA ASN A 4 61.16 -58.35 -12.06
C ASN A 4 60.45 -57.90 -10.77
N ASN A 5 60.44 -56.59 -10.51
CA ASN A 5 59.63 -55.96 -9.48
C ASN A 5 58.40 -55.30 -10.12
N THR A 6 57.21 -55.83 -9.88
CA THR A 6 55.92 -55.19 -10.15
C THR A 6 55.42 -54.46 -8.90
N LYS A 7 55.20 -53.14 -8.99
CA LYS A 7 54.52 -52.34 -7.95
C LYS A 7 53.00 -52.47 -8.11
N SER A 8 52.32 -52.93 -7.07
CA SER A 8 50.85 -52.95 -6.95
C SER A 8 50.35 -51.63 -6.33
N SER A 9 49.27 -51.09 -6.90
CA SER A 9 48.56 -49.87 -6.50
C SER A 9 47.55 -50.13 -5.37
N VAL A 10 47.46 -49.23 -4.39
CA VAL A 10 46.34 -49.18 -3.44
C VAL A 10 45.78 -47.76 -3.41
N ILE A 11 44.59 -47.57 -3.99
CA ILE A 11 43.80 -46.33 -3.93
C ILE A 11 42.95 -46.39 -2.66
N LYS A 12 43.05 -45.37 -1.78
CA LYS A 12 42.21 -45.24 -0.57
C LYS A 12 40.81 -44.67 -0.91
N PRO A 13 39.70 -45.18 -0.33
CA PRO A 13 38.36 -44.64 -0.56
C PRO A 13 38.01 -43.61 0.53
N LEU A 14 37.94 -42.32 0.18
CA LEU A 14 37.50 -41.29 1.13
C LEU A 14 36.83 -40.09 0.44
N LYS A 15 35.73 -40.30 -0.31
CA LYS A 15 34.96 -39.18 -0.90
C LYS A 15 33.42 -39.30 -0.88
N TYR A 16 32.84 -40.45 -0.52
CA TYR A 16 31.37 -40.63 -0.62
C TYR A 16 30.58 -40.37 0.68
N SER A 17 31.22 -40.36 1.85
CA SER A 17 30.51 -40.21 3.15
C SER A 17 30.07 -38.78 3.47
N VAL A 18 30.82 -37.77 3.02
CA VAL A 18 30.51 -36.35 3.32
C VAL A 18 29.36 -35.81 2.46
N ILE A 19 29.27 -36.24 1.20
CA ILE A 19 28.21 -35.80 0.28
C ILE A 19 26.85 -36.38 0.69
N ALA A 20 26.80 -37.63 1.15
CA ALA A 20 25.56 -38.25 1.63
C ALA A 20 24.98 -37.54 2.86
N ALA A 21 25.83 -37.09 3.80
CA ALA A 21 25.39 -36.37 5.01
C ALA A 21 24.83 -34.96 4.71
N ILE A 22 25.38 -34.26 3.71
CA ILE A 22 24.90 -32.93 3.30
C ILE A 22 23.53 -33.04 2.59
N VAL A 23 23.33 -34.06 1.75
CA VAL A 23 22.05 -34.26 1.05
C VAL A 23 20.94 -34.67 2.03
N LEU A 24 21.24 -35.54 2.99
CA LEU A 24 20.27 -35.94 4.03
C LEU A 24 19.89 -34.79 4.98
N SER A 25 20.84 -33.92 5.35
CA SER A 25 20.55 -32.75 6.19
C SER A 25 19.78 -31.67 5.45
N ALA A 26 20.10 -31.38 4.18
CA ALA A 26 19.33 -30.44 3.36
C ALA A 26 17.90 -30.93 3.10
N ALA A 27 17.71 -32.22 2.81
CA ALA A 27 16.39 -32.83 2.66
C ALA A 27 15.60 -32.81 3.98
N GLY A 28 16.25 -33.05 5.12
CA GLY A 28 15.62 -32.96 6.44
C GLY A 28 15.17 -31.54 6.79
N ILE A 29 15.98 -30.52 6.51
CA ILE A 29 15.62 -29.10 6.73
C ILE A 29 14.47 -28.70 5.78
N TYR A 30 14.50 -29.15 4.52
CA TYR A 30 13.45 -28.89 3.56
C TYR A 30 12.13 -29.58 3.95
N LEU A 31 12.16 -30.86 4.35
CA LEU A 31 10.97 -31.56 4.84
C LEU A 31 10.44 -30.91 6.13
N HIS A 32 11.32 -30.57 7.07
CA HIS A 32 10.92 -29.94 8.33
C HIS A 32 10.27 -28.57 8.09
N LYS A 33 10.84 -27.72 7.24
CA LYS A 33 10.22 -26.44 6.86
C LYS A 33 8.89 -26.66 6.14
N THR A 34 8.84 -27.53 5.14
CA THR A 34 7.63 -27.70 4.32
C THR A 34 6.48 -28.36 5.08
N LEU A 35 6.78 -29.36 5.92
CA LEU A 35 5.78 -30.04 6.76
C LEU A 35 5.32 -29.14 7.91
N ASN A 36 6.24 -28.45 8.61
CA ASN A 36 5.82 -27.52 9.67
C ASN A 36 5.01 -26.36 9.13
N THR A 37 5.35 -25.82 7.94
CA THR A 37 4.56 -24.74 7.34
C THR A 37 3.16 -25.21 6.94
N ARG A 38 3.02 -26.46 6.45
CA ARG A 38 1.72 -27.06 6.13
C ARG A 38 0.90 -27.37 7.37
N LEU A 39 1.53 -27.89 8.43
CA LEU A 39 0.87 -28.16 9.71
C LEU A 39 0.46 -26.86 10.41
N TYR A 40 1.30 -25.81 10.35
CA TYR A 40 1.00 -24.49 10.89
C TYR A 40 -0.13 -23.81 10.12
N ARG A 41 -0.12 -23.86 8.77
CA ARG A 41 -1.24 -23.36 7.95
C ARG A 41 -2.53 -24.16 8.16
N ALA A 42 -2.45 -25.48 8.27
CA ALA A 42 -3.62 -26.32 8.54
C ALA A 42 -4.19 -26.09 9.95
N ALA A 43 -3.33 -25.81 10.94
CA ALA A 43 -3.76 -25.46 12.30
C ALA A 43 -4.42 -24.08 12.35
N ILE A 44 -3.83 -23.06 11.69
CA ILE A 44 -4.41 -21.72 11.56
C ILE A 44 -5.76 -21.78 10.84
N ASN A 45 -5.84 -22.47 9.70
CA ASN A 45 -7.09 -22.56 8.95
C ASN A 45 -8.18 -23.31 9.74
N LYS A 46 -7.79 -24.31 10.55
CA LYS A 46 -8.74 -25.07 11.39
C LYS A 46 -9.19 -24.33 12.64
N GLU A 47 -8.44 -23.33 13.12
CA GLU A 47 -8.90 -22.39 14.15
C GLU A 47 -9.71 -21.24 13.57
N ALA A 48 -9.32 -20.71 12.41
CA ALA A 48 -10.07 -19.70 11.67
C ALA A 48 -11.48 -20.22 11.28
N ASP A 49 -11.58 -21.45 10.76
CA ASP A 49 -12.87 -22.05 10.37
C ASP A 49 -13.77 -22.41 11.57
N LYS A 50 -13.25 -22.44 12.80
CA LYS A 50 -14.04 -22.79 14.00
C LYS A 50 -14.66 -21.58 14.68
N ASN A 51 -14.12 -20.39 14.45
CA ASN A 51 -14.62 -19.13 15.00
C ASN A 51 -15.23 -18.21 13.93
N ASP A 52 -15.10 -18.56 12.64
CA ASP A 52 -15.75 -17.85 11.55
C ASP A 52 -17.24 -18.21 11.45
N ASP A 53 -18.04 -17.53 12.27
CA ASP A 53 -19.49 -17.46 12.12
C ASP A 53 -19.92 -16.26 11.24
N GLY A 54 -18.99 -15.68 10.47
CA GLY A 54 -19.19 -14.47 9.69
C GLY A 54 -19.33 -13.18 10.53
N ARG A 55 -19.32 -13.27 11.87
CA ARG A 55 -19.47 -12.09 12.75
C ARG A 55 -18.19 -11.27 12.88
N GLU A 56 -17.02 -11.80 12.57
CA GLU A 56 -15.75 -11.04 12.67
C GLU A 56 -15.61 -9.99 11.54
N ALA A 57 -15.96 -10.35 10.31
CA ALA A 57 -15.99 -9.41 9.17
C ALA A 57 -17.11 -8.37 9.32
N LEU A 58 -18.31 -8.80 9.76
CA LEU A 58 -19.42 -7.91 10.09
C LEU A 58 -19.10 -7.00 11.30
N GLY A 59 -18.34 -7.50 12.27
CA GLY A 59 -17.99 -6.79 13.50
C GLY A 59 -17.09 -5.59 13.27
N MET A 60 -16.07 -5.72 12.42
CA MET A 60 -15.20 -4.60 12.07
C MET A 60 -15.90 -3.56 11.20
N GLU A 61 -16.72 -3.99 10.24
CA GLU A 61 -17.53 -3.07 9.44
C GLU A 61 -18.51 -2.28 10.33
N GLN A 62 -19.20 -2.98 11.24
CA GLN A 62 -20.11 -2.37 12.21
C GLN A 62 -19.37 -1.45 13.20
N TYR A 63 -18.16 -1.81 13.63
CA TYR A 63 -17.30 -0.97 14.46
C TYR A 63 -16.98 0.36 13.77
N PHE A 64 -16.51 0.32 12.52
CA PHE A 64 -16.22 1.53 11.75
C PHE A 64 -17.48 2.33 11.41
N PHE A 65 -18.60 1.67 11.13
CA PHE A 65 -19.87 2.35 10.97
C PHE A 65 -20.26 3.10 12.26
N ASN A 66 -20.13 2.44 13.42
CA ASN A 66 -20.42 3.05 14.73
C ASN A 66 -19.47 4.19 15.10
N ALA A 67 -18.20 4.13 14.70
CA ALA A 67 -17.22 5.20 14.93
C ALA A 67 -17.47 6.44 14.04
N ARG A 68 -18.14 6.29 12.90
CA ARG A 68 -18.33 7.36 11.89
C ARG A 68 -19.75 7.89 11.81
N LYS A 69 -20.74 7.11 12.25
CA LYS A 69 -22.13 7.54 12.27
C LYS A 69 -22.32 8.69 13.25
N ASN A 70 -23.26 9.57 12.95
CA ASN A 70 -23.69 10.59 13.88
C ASN A 70 -24.34 9.92 15.12
N ASN A 71 -23.90 10.29 16.31
CA ASN A 71 -24.36 9.70 17.57
C ASN A 71 -25.87 9.92 17.85
N VAL A 72 -26.50 10.90 17.20
CA VAL A 72 -27.93 11.21 17.32
C VAL A 72 -28.75 10.48 16.25
N THR A 73 -28.34 10.52 14.99
CA THR A 73 -29.14 9.94 13.89
C THR A 73 -28.81 8.48 13.59
N GLY A 74 -27.69 7.97 14.09
CA GLY A 74 -27.22 6.61 13.83
C GLY A 74 -26.81 6.35 12.38
N LYS A 75 -26.76 7.37 11.53
CA LYS A 75 -26.38 7.29 10.11
C LYS A 75 -25.08 8.04 9.86
N MET A 76 -24.32 7.63 8.84
CA MET A 76 -23.24 8.46 8.30
C MET A 76 -23.83 9.62 7.51
N ASP A 77 -23.62 10.85 7.97
CA ASP A 77 -24.11 12.05 7.29
C ASP A 77 -23.05 12.57 6.31
N TYR A 78 -23.01 11.96 5.13
CA TYR A 78 -22.09 12.35 4.06
C TYR A 78 -22.28 13.79 3.60
N ALA A 79 -23.51 14.33 3.70
CA ALA A 79 -23.79 15.70 3.28
C ALA A 79 -23.22 16.71 4.29
N ALA A 80 -23.29 16.43 5.60
CA ALA A 80 -22.63 17.25 6.61
C ALA A 80 -21.11 17.20 6.49
N MET A 81 -20.53 16.02 6.21
CA MET A 81 -19.08 15.88 5.98
C MET A 81 -18.63 16.66 4.74
N ALA A 82 -19.31 16.50 3.60
CA ALA A 82 -19.01 17.24 2.38
C ALA A 82 -19.17 18.76 2.56
N LYS A 83 -20.17 19.20 3.34
CA LYS A 83 -20.34 20.62 3.71
C LYS A 83 -19.20 21.11 4.60
N ALA A 84 -18.77 20.32 5.57
CA ALA A 84 -17.66 20.66 6.46
C ALA A 84 -16.34 20.76 5.67
N GLU A 85 -16.12 19.86 4.71
CA GLU A 85 -14.96 19.84 3.83
C GLU A 85 -14.96 21.03 2.86
N LEU A 86 -16.10 21.35 2.25
CA LEU A 86 -16.26 22.56 1.44
C LEU A 86 -16.08 23.84 2.27
N ALA A 87 -16.60 23.87 3.50
CA ALA A 87 -16.41 24.98 4.42
C ALA A 87 -14.93 25.13 4.81
N LEU A 88 -14.22 24.03 5.04
CA LEU A 88 -12.77 24.03 5.30
C LEU A 88 -11.99 24.52 4.08
N GLN A 89 -12.36 24.08 2.87
CA GLN A 89 -11.74 24.54 1.63
C GLN A 89 -11.96 26.05 1.43
N ASN A 90 -13.19 26.54 1.62
CA ASN A 90 -13.51 27.96 1.54
C ASN A 90 -12.80 28.76 2.63
N TYR A 91 -12.72 28.22 3.86
CA TYR A 91 -11.95 28.80 4.95
C TYR A 91 -10.47 28.92 4.56
N ASN A 92 -9.85 27.82 4.10
CA ASN A 92 -8.46 27.81 3.64
C ASN A 92 -8.25 28.79 2.48
N ASN A 93 -9.17 28.87 1.53
CA ASN A 93 -9.06 29.80 0.40
C ASN A 93 -9.20 31.27 0.81
N SER A 94 -10.01 31.57 1.83
CA SER A 94 -10.25 32.93 2.33
C SER A 94 -9.27 33.39 3.42
N HIS A 95 -8.68 32.44 4.16
CA HIS A 95 -7.77 32.69 5.29
C HIS A 95 -6.32 32.30 5.01
N ARG A 96 -6.02 31.77 3.82
CA ARG A 96 -4.64 31.78 3.32
C ARG A 96 -4.24 33.22 3.07
N ALA A 97 -3.69 33.87 4.10
CA ALA A 97 -2.51 34.66 3.85
C ALA A 97 -1.52 33.66 3.23
N THR A 98 -1.38 33.68 1.90
CA THR A 98 -0.34 32.90 1.26
C THR A 98 0.98 33.28 1.93
N ALA A 99 1.94 32.37 1.98
CA ALA A 99 3.30 32.68 2.43
C ALA A 99 3.80 34.04 1.89
N GLY A 100 3.42 34.37 0.63
CA GLY A 100 3.67 35.65 -0.02
C GLY A 100 2.96 36.87 0.57
N GLY A 101 1.76 36.75 1.16
CA GLY A 101 1.05 37.85 1.82
C GLY A 101 1.65 38.28 3.17
N LEU A 102 2.41 37.40 3.81
CA LEU A 102 3.16 37.69 5.04
C LEU A 102 4.67 37.91 4.78
N GLY A 103 5.11 37.83 3.51
CA GLY A 103 6.54 37.86 3.17
C GLY A 103 7.35 36.72 3.77
N LEU A 104 6.70 35.61 4.15
CA LEU A 104 7.34 34.45 4.77
C LEU A 104 7.69 33.42 3.71
N ASN A 105 8.92 32.92 3.76
CA ASN A 105 9.35 31.79 2.95
C ASN A 105 9.30 30.52 3.80
N TRP A 106 8.28 29.69 3.56
CA TRP A 106 8.24 28.36 4.16
C TRP A 106 9.24 27.46 3.43
N SER A 107 10.15 26.85 4.18
CA SER A 107 11.04 25.81 3.68
C SER A 107 10.86 24.55 4.53
N SER A 108 10.81 23.41 3.86
CA SER A 108 10.74 22.12 4.55
C SER A 108 12.06 21.89 5.29
N MET A 109 11.99 21.65 6.59
CA MET A 109 13.14 21.29 7.43
C MET A 109 13.51 19.80 7.30
N GLY A 110 12.77 19.05 6.50
CA GLY A 110 12.94 17.61 6.34
C GLY A 110 12.40 16.78 7.52
N PRO A 111 12.60 15.45 7.47
CA PRO A 111 13.41 14.73 6.48
C PRO A 111 12.74 14.70 5.10
N THR A 112 13.53 14.81 4.03
CA THR A 112 13.02 14.80 2.64
C THR A 112 12.84 13.39 2.07
N ASN A 113 13.28 12.36 2.82
CA ASN A 113 13.20 10.95 2.44
C ASN A 113 12.50 10.13 3.53
N VAL A 114 11.34 10.59 3.99
CA VAL A 114 10.49 9.79 4.87
C VAL A 114 9.61 8.90 4.00
N GLY A 115 9.78 7.59 4.12
CA GLY A 115 8.88 6.63 3.50
C GLY A 115 7.46 6.76 4.05
N GLY A 116 6.46 6.68 3.19
CA GLY A 116 5.06 6.62 3.55
C GLY A 116 4.45 5.27 3.16
N ARG A 117 3.22 5.02 3.62
CA ARG A 117 2.46 3.86 3.14
C ARG A 117 1.93 4.14 1.73
N THR A 118 2.44 3.39 0.76
CA THR A 118 2.01 3.44 -0.64
C THR A 118 1.12 2.25 -0.96
N ARG A 119 0.00 2.47 -1.65
CA ARG A 119 -0.96 1.42 -2.02
C ARG A 119 -1.01 1.10 -3.50
N ALA A 120 -0.63 2.04 -4.36
CA ALA A 120 -0.60 1.82 -5.79
C ALA A 120 0.64 2.48 -6.42
N ILE A 121 1.11 1.84 -7.48
CA ILE A 121 2.07 2.38 -8.43
C ILE A 121 1.50 2.20 -9.83
N LEU A 122 1.67 3.20 -10.69
CA LEU A 122 1.19 3.21 -12.07
C LEU A 122 2.33 3.67 -12.97
N PHE A 123 2.65 2.88 -13.99
CA PHE A 123 3.56 3.28 -15.05
C PHE A 123 2.75 3.94 -16.16
N ASP A 124 3.19 5.12 -16.60
CA ASP A 124 2.48 5.89 -17.61
C ASP A 124 2.61 5.24 -18.99
N LYS A 125 1.49 4.84 -19.57
CA LYS A 125 1.43 4.26 -20.93
C LYS A 125 1.69 5.30 -22.03
N ASN A 126 1.50 6.58 -21.73
CA ASN A 126 1.71 7.68 -22.67
C ASN A 126 3.18 8.09 -22.78
N ASP A 127 4.03 7.68 -21.84
CA ASP A 127 5.46 7.98 -21.85
C ASP A 127 6.24 6.87 -22.57
N PRO A 128 6.73 7.10 -23.81
CA PRO A 128 7.47 6.11 -24.57
C PRO A 128 8.84 5.78 -23.95
N SER A 129 9.36 6.66 -23.08
CA SER A 129 10.62 6.43 -22.38
C SER A 129 10.48 5.44 -21.22
N GLY A 130 9.25 5.19 -20.75
CA GLY A 130 8.97 4.31 -19.62
C GLY A 130 9.45 4.83 -18.27
N ASN A 131 9.80 6.12 -18.18
CA ASN A 131 10.37 6.72 -16.97
C ASN A 131 9.30 7.36 -16.08
N THR A 132 8.16 7.70 -16.64
CA THR A 132 7.07 8.36 -15.94
C THR A 132 6.24 7.34 -15.16
N MET A 133 6.10 7.59 -13.87
CA MET A 133 5.32 6.75 -12.98
C MET A 133 4.65 7.57 -11.88
N PHE A 134 3.54 7.05 -11.37
CA PHE A 134 2.74 7.65 -10.33
C PHE A 134 2.63 6.70 -9.15
N ALA A 135 2.59 7.25 -7.93
CA ALA A 135 2.39 6.50 -6.70
C ALA A 135 1.24 7.11 -5.89
N ALA A 136 0.41 6.24 -5.29
CA ALA A 136 -0.67 6.64 -4.40
C ALA A 136 -0.28 6.37 -2.95
N ALA A 137 -0.09 7.45 -2.19
CA ALA A 137 0.24 7.42 -0.77
C ALA A 137 -1.02 7.63 0.07
N VAL A 138 -1.22 6.76 1.06
CA VAL A 138 -2.48 6.67 1.83
C VAL A 138 -2.77 7.91 2.69
N SER A 139 -1.76 8.70 3.00
CA SER A 139 -1.90 9.96 3.73
C SER A 139 -1.05 11.07 3.11
N GLY A 140 -0.68 10.88 1.84
CA GLY A 140 0.29 11.73 1.15
C GLY A 140 -0.11 12.08 -0.28
N GLY A 141 -1.31 11.70 -0.72
CA GLY A 141 -1.82 12.00 -2.05
C GLY A 141 -1.10 11.25 -3.17
N ILE A 142 -1.05 11.89 -4.33
CA ILE A 142 -0.46 11.33 -5.56
C ILE A 142 0.94 11.91 -5.72
N TRP A 143 1.90 11.06 -6.08
CA TRP A 143 3.28 11.42 -6.37
C TRP A 143 3.63 11.03 -7.79
N LYS A 144 4.42 11.85 -8.47
CA LYS A 144 4.90 11.60 -9.84
C LYS A 144 6.42 11.56 -9.85
N SER A 145 6.97 10.59 -10.56
CA SER A 145 8.36 10.54 -10.99
C SER A 145 8.41 10.60 -12.50
N THR A 146 9.44 11.24 -13.04
CA THR A 146 9.76 11.31 -14.48
C THR A 146 11.16 10.77 -14.77
N ASP A 147 11.77 10.11 -13.80
CA ASP A 147 13.16 9.65 -13.81
C ASP A 147 13.28 8.20 -13.31
N ALA A 148 12.31 7.36 -13.69
CA ALA A 148 12.26 5.93 -13.35
C ALA A 148 12.23 5.65 -11.84
N GLY A 149 11.68 6.58 -11.04
CA GLY A 149 11.54 6.46 -9.60
C GLY A 149 12.74 6.96 -8.79
N ALA A 150 13.73 7.60 -9.43
CA ALA A 150 14.89 8.16 -8.73
C ALA A 150 14.53 9.38 -7.87
N SER A 151 13.56 10.18 -8.31
CA SER A 151 12.97 11.28 -7.55
C SER A 151 11.46 11.35 -7.73
N TRP A 152 10.78 11.89 -6.73
CA TRP A 152 9.32 11.99 -6.70
C TRP A 152 8.90 13.39 -6.30
N SER A 153 7.95 13.94 -7.04
CA SER A 153 7.31 15.23 -6.74
C SER A 153 5.83 15.01 -6.42
N PRO A 154 5.28 15.71 -5.42
CA PRO A 154 3.84 15.64 -5.14
C PRO A 154 3.05 16.22 -6.32
N VAL A 155 1.97 15.54 -6.71
CA VAL A 155 0.99 16.04 -7.68
C VAL A 155 -0.07 16.83 -6.91
N ASN A 156 0.25 18.12 -6.70
CA ASN A 156 -0.43 19.23 -6.03
C ASN A 156 -1.74 19.08 -5.20
N ASP A 157 -1.76 19.94 -4.18
CA ASP A 157 -2.56 20.13 -2.96
C ASP A 157 -4.09 20.38 -3.07
N ASN A 158 -4.71 20.21 -4.24
CA ASN A 158 -6.16 20.46 -4.40
C ASN A 158 -7.02 19.20 -4.32
N LEU A 159 -6.42 18.06 -3.99
CA LEU A 159 -7.20 16.88 -3.65
C LEU A 159 -7.93 17.18 -2.34
N LEU A 160 -9.27 17.11 -2.38
CA LEU A 160 -10.12 17.21 -1.19
C LEU A 160 -9.69 16.17 -0.13
N SER A 161 -9.18 15.03 -0.60
CA SER A 161 -8.74 13.89 0.20
C SER A 161 -7.34 13.44 -0.23
N LEU A 162 -6.40 13.35 0.73
CA LEU A 162 -5.03 12.87 0.50
C LEU A 162 -4.92 11.34 0.56
N GLU A 163 -6.04 10.66 0.81
CA GLU A 163 -6.13 9.22 1.00
C GLU A 163 -6.14 8.45 -0.33
N ALA A 164 -5.11 8.67 -1.15
CA ALA A 164 -4.95 8.02 -2.44
C ALA A 164 -4.66 6.53 -2.26
N CYS A 165 -5.55 5.69 -2.81
CA CYS A 165 -5.55 4.25 -2.53
C CYS A 165 -5.45 3.37 -3.76
N CYS A 166 -5.85 3.86 -4.93
CA CYS A 166 -5.71 3.14 -6.19
C CYS A 166 -5.46 4.10 -7.36
N LEU A 167 -4.77 3.60 -8.37
CA LEU A 167 -4.51 4.30 -9.63
C LEU A 167 -4.86 3.40 -10.81
N ALA A 168 -5.44 3.97 -11.85
CA ALA A 168 -5.71 3.28 -13.11
C ALA A 168 -5.53 4.25 -14.28
N GLN A 169 -5.15 3.73 -15.45
CA GLN A 169 -5.04 4.53 -16.68
C GLN A 169 -5.80 3.85 -17.82
N ASP A 170 -6.67 4.62 -18.49
CA ASP A 170 -7.45 4.14 -19.63
C ASP A 170 -6.65 4.11 -20.94
N ALA A 171 -7.28 3.70 -22.04
CA ALA A 171 -6.65 3.62 -23.35
C ALA A 171 -6.37 4.98 -24.00
N ASN A 172 -7.02 6.04 -23.54
CA ASN A 172 -6.80 7.41 -23.99
C ASN A 172 -5.72 8.12 -23.16
N GLY A 173 -5.14 7.43 -22.17
CA GLY A 173 -4.12 7.98 -21.28
C GLY A 173 -4.67 8.73 -20.07
N ASN A 174 -6.00 8.79 -19.88
CA ASN A 174 -6.58 9.42 -18.70
C ASN A 174 -6.23 8.61 -17.45
N ILE A 175 -5.83 9.29 -16.38
CA ILE A 175 -5.44 8.67 -15.12
C ILE A 175 -6.56 8.88 -14.10
N TYR A 176 -6.91 7.82 -13.38
CA TYR A 176 -7.94 7.81 -12.36
C TYR A 176 -7.32 7.47 -11.01
N CYS A 177 -7.69 8.19 -9.97
CA CYS A 177 -7.29 7.95 -8.60
C CYS A 177 -8.52 7.75 -7.72
N GLY A 178 -8.62 6.61 -7.06
CA GLY A 178 -9.65 6.38 -6.04
C GLY A 178 -9.11 6.78 -4.67
N THR A 179 -9.92 7.57 -3.95
CA THR A 179 -9.60 8.04 -2.61
C THR A 179 -10.47 7.39 -1.54
N GLY A 180 -9.99 7.44 -0.29
CA GLY A 180 -10.66 6.87 0.88
C GLY A 180 -9.97 5.62 1.38
N GLU A 181 -9.88 5.51 2.70
CA GLU A 181 -9.14 4.42 3.34
C GLU A 181 -10.01 3.69 4.36
N GLY A 182 -10.08 2.37 4.23
CA GLY A 182 -10.88 1.51 5.10
C GLY A 182 -10.06 0.67 6.08
N PHE A 183 -8.84 1.05 6.44
CA PHE A 183 -7.93 0.08 7.06
C PHE A 183 -8.32 -0.24 8.51
N SER A 184 -8.92 -1.42 8.63
CA SER A 184 -9.06 -2.26 9.81
C SER A 184 -7.71 -2.88 10.17
N LEU A 185 -7.25 -2.78 11.43
CA LEU A 185 -7.04 -3.97 12.28
C LEU A 185 -6.87 -3.58 13.77
N TYR A 186 -7.47 -4.41 14.63
CA TYR A 186 -7.25 -4.48 16.07
C TYR A 186 -5.95 -5.26 16.38
N SER A 187 -5.32 -4.91 17.50
CA SER A 187 -4.20 -5.58 18.21
C SER A 187 -2.75 -5.30 17.77
N GLY A 188 -2.10 -4.35 18.45
CA GLY A 188 -0.64 -4.41 18.65
C GLY A 188 0.10 -3.10 18.98
N GLY A 189 -0.46 -1.93 18.69
CA GLY A 189 0.19 -0.65 18.98
C GLY A 189 -0.75 0.51 18.67
N GLU A 190 -0.81 1.48 19.57
CA GLU A 190 -1.81 2.55 19.58
C GLU A 190 -1.72 3.44 18.34
N GLY A 191 -2.80 3.44 17.54
CA GLY A 191 -2.94 4.28 16.35
C GLY A 191 -4.15 3.86 15.52
N PHE A 192 -5.35 4.27 15.92
CA PHE A 192 -6.57 4.07 15.15
C PHE A 192 -6.52 4.97 13.89
N SER A 193 -6.63 4.40 12.69
CA SER A 193 -7.13 5.16 11.53
C SER A 193 -8.65 5.06 11.56
N THR A 194 -9.35 6.16 11.83
CA THR A 194 -10.79 6.22 11.59
C THR A 194 -10.96 6.15 10.08
N ALA A 195 -11.23 4.94 9.55
CA ALA A 195 -11.48 4.69 8.13
C ALA A 195 -12.01 5.94 7.41
N MET A 196 -11.14 6.62 6.67
CA MET A 196 -11.39 7.96 6.16
C MET A 196 -12.23 7.85 4.91
N LEU A 197 -13.33 8.61 4.89
CA LEU A 197 -14.12 8.79 3.69
C LEU A 197 -13.27 9.52 2.66
N GLY A 198 -13.18 8.96 1.46
CA GLY A 198 -12.53 9.62 0.34
C GLY A 198 -13.43 10.66 -0.32
N GLY A 199 -12.82 11.52 -1.12
CA GLY A 199 -13.52 12.47 -1.99
C GLY A 199 -14.11 11.86 -3.26
N GLY A 200 -14.08 10.52 -3.40
CA GLY A 200 -14.53 9.80 -4.59
C GLY A 200 -13.39 9.45 -5.55
N ILE A 201 -13.69 9.42 -6.85
CA ILE A 201 -12.72 9.15 -7.91
C ILE A 201 -12.30 10.48 -8.54
N PHE A 202 -10.99 10.72 -8.57
CA PHE A 202 -10.38 11.84 -9.27
C PHE A 202 -9.88 11.38 -10.64
N LYS A 203 -9.98 12.25 -11.64
CA LYS A 203 -9.54 12.02 -13.01
C LYS A 203 -8.57 13.11 -13.44
N SER A 204 -7.49 12.71 -14.11
CA SER A 204 -6.58 13.56 -14.87
C SER A 204 -6.76 13.28 -16.37
N THR A 205 -6.70 14.35 -17.16
CA THR A 205 -6.68 14.33 -18.63
C THR A 205 -5.47 15.07 -19.19
N ASP A 206 -4.48 15.36 -18.34
CA ASP A 206 -3.33 16.22 -18.61
C ASP A 206 -2.03 15.55 -18.11
N ASP A 207 -1.88 14.25 -18.41
CA ASP A 207 -0.73 13.42 -18.05
C ASP A 207 -0.38 13.46 -16.56
N GLY A 208 -1.42 13.48 -15.72
CA GLY A 208 -1.30 13.50 -14.27
C GLY A 208 -0.73 14.81 -13.71
N ALA A 209 -0.84 15.92 -14.44
CA ALA A 209 -0.47 17.24 -13.92
C ALA A 209 -1.54 17.77 -12.95
N THR A 210 -2.82 17.55 -13.25
CA THR A 210 -3.93 17.92 -12.36
C THR A 210 -4.99 16.82 -12.28
N PHE A 211 -5.68 16.75 -11.15
CA PHE A 211 -6.73 15.78 -10.87
C PHE A 211 -8.01 16.50 -10.45
N GLN A 212 -9.12 16.17 -11.12
CA GLN A 212 -10.45 16.72 -10.84
C GLN A 212 -11.40 15.60 -10.39
N VAL A 213 -12.21 15.87 -9.36
CA VAL A 213 -13.19 14.89 -8.88
C VAL A 213 -14.25 14.61 -9.95
N LEU A 214 -14.64 13.34 -10.12
CA LEU A 214 -15.79 12.94 -10.91
C LEU A 214 -17.07 13.14 -10.09
N PRO A 215 -17.97 14.07 -10.46
CA PRO A 215 -19.10 14.44 -9.60
C PRO A 215 -20.02 13.28 -9.22
N SER A 216 -20.19 12.30 -10.12
CA SER A 216 -21.03 11.11 -9.88
C SER A 216 -20.44 10.11 -8.89
N THR A 217 -19.19 10.31 -8.46
CA THR A 217 -18.47 9.41 -7.55
C THR A 217 -18.28 10.00 -6.15
N ILE A 218 -18.77 11.22 -5.95
CA ILE A 218 -18.81 11.86 -4.62
C ILE A 218 -19.74 11.01 -3.74
N PRO A 219 -19.28 10.55 -2.56
CA PRO A 219 -20.13 9.77 -1.65
C PRO A 219 -21.45 10.50 -1.32
N THR A 220 -22.58 9.83 -1.51
CA THR A 220 -23.94 10.36 -1.22
C THR A 220 -24.64 9.54 -0.13
N GLN A 221 -25.67 10.11 0.51
CA GLN A 221 -26.44 9.43 1.57
C GLN A 221 -27.20 8.20 1.04
N THR A 222 -27.18 7.12 1.83
CA THR A 222 -28.16 6.02 1.77
C THR A 222 -29.01 6.00 3.03
#